data_AF-A0A536ZFA3-F1
#
_entry.id   AF-A0A536ZFA3-F1
#
_cell.length_a   1.000
_cell.length_b   1.000
_cell.length_c   1.000
_cell.angle_alpha   90.00
_cell.angle_beta   90.00
_cell.angle_gamma   90.00
#
_symmetry.space_group_name_H-M   'P 1'
#
loop_
_entity.id
_entity.type
_entity.pdbx_description
1 polymer ?
#
loop_
_entity_poly.entity_id
_entity_poly.type
_entity_poly.pdbx_seq_one_letter_code
_entity_poly.pdbx_strand_id
1 'polypeptide(L)'
;MTLRPLLTQALAVLAALALPVLAQTPAPAQTPTQGLVIPPHNCVAPEYPTRSGSQKRGEAYNRTVEAFNRDYKAYGECVRKYVDETKTWIKNIADASNKAIDEFNKFNEEVKKKVEEDKD
;
A
#
# COMPACT_ATOMS: atom_id res chain seq x y z
N MET A 1 66.18 29.77 52.00
CA MET A 1 65.03 30.52 51.48
C MET A 1 64.37 29.67 50.38
N THR A 2 63.07 29.35 50.56
CA THR A 2 61.99 29.17 49.53
C THR A 2 62.21 28.19 48.36
N LEU A 3 61.25 27.41 47.83
CA LEU A 3 59.90 26.92 48.13
C LEU A 3 59.64 25.86 47.00
N ARG A 4 58.96 24.73 47.27
CA ARG A 4 58.42 23.81 46.23
C ARG A 4 57.36 24.53 45.38
N PRO A 5 57.13 24.16 44.09
CA PRO A 5 56.01 23.24 43.74
C PRO A 5 56.25 22.39 42.46
N LEU A 6 55.80 21.13 42.36
CA LEU A 6 54.50 20.58 41.91
C LEU A 6 54.57 19.92 40.50
N LEU A 7 54.22 18.63 40.47
CA LEU A 7 53.18 18.02 39.62
C LEU A 7 53.15 18.37 38.12
N THR A 8 53.50 17.40 37.27
CA THR A 8 52.99 17.17 35.89
C THR A 8 53.85 16.06 35.25
N GLN A 9 53.41 15.00 34.58
CA GLN A 9 52.13 14.38 34.29
C GLN A 9 52.46 12.90 34.00
N ALA A 10 51.79 11.96 34.65
CA ALA A 10 51.70 10.58 34.20
C ALA A 10 50.43 10.46 33.35
N LEU A 11 50.58 10.49 32.03
CA LEU A 11 49.60 10.16 31.00
C LEU A 11 50.37 9.42 29.90
N ALA A 12 49.94 8.33 29.28
CA ALA A 12 48.63 7.73 29.23
C ALA A 12 48.78 6.21 29.00
N VAL A 13 48.03 5.46 29.80
CA VAL A 13 47.76 4.03 29.65
C VAL A 13 46.46 3.90 28.82
N LEU A 14 46.40 2.84 28.00
CA LEU A 14 45.21 2.31 27.33
C LEU A 14 44.59 3.15 26.19
N ALA A 15 45.08 2.93 24.97
CA ALA A 15 44.28 3.09 23.75
C ALA A 15 44.10 1.70 23.12
N ALA A 16 43.13 0.94 23.62
CA ALA A 16 42.69 -0.31 23.02
C ALA A 16 41.16 -0.26 22.85
N LEU A 17 40.72 -0.53 21.61
CA LEU A 17 39.38 -0.96 21.22
C LEU A 17 38.28 0.11 21.19
N ALA A 18 38.33 0.98 20.18
CA ALA A 18 37.11 1.56 19.61
C ALA A 18 36.82 0.85 18.28
N LEU A 19 36.05 -0.24 18.33
CA LEU A 19 35.40 -0.79 17.15
C LEU A 19 34.26 0.17 16.76
N PRO A 20 34.11 0.54 15.47
CA PRO A 20 33.01 1.37 15.05
C PRO A 20 31.72 0.54 15.13
N VAL A 21 30.85 0.91 16.08
CA VAL A 21 29.43 0.56 16.03
C VAL A 21 28.90 1.10 14.70
N LEU A 22 28.54 0.20 13.79
CA LEU A 22 27.80 0.52 12.59
C LEU A 22 26.45 1.11 13.01
N ALA A 23 26.35 2.44 12.99
CA ALA A 23 25.08 3.14 13.04
C ALA A 23 24.24 2.63 11.85
N GLN A 24 23.26 1.77 12.15
CA GLN A 24 22.24 1.39 11.19
C GLN A 24 21.30 2.59 11.03
N THR A 25 21.69 3.54 10.19
CA THR A 25 20.76 4.58 9.73
C THR A 25 19.69 3.86 8.91
N PRO A 26 18.41 3.86 9.33
CA PRO A 26 17.36 3.27 8.51
C PRO A 26 17.37 3.96 7.15
N ALA A 27 17.34 3.16 6.08
CA ALA A 27 17.27 3.69 4.73
C ALA A 27 16.09 4.68 4.64
N PRO A 28 16.25 5.83 3.97
CA PRO A 28 15.16 6.78 3.81
C PRO A 28 13.96 6.04 3.22
N ALA A 29 12.84 6.12 3.92
CA ALA A 29 11.58 5.55 3.48
C ALA A 29 11.28 6.09 2.08
N GLN A 30 11.38 5.24 1.07
CA GLN A 30 10.95 5.55 -0.27
C GLN A 30 9.45 5.80 -0.20
N THR A 31 9.03 7.05 -0.29
CA THR A 31 7.61 7.40 -0.39
C THR A 31 7.13 6.82 -1.72
N PRO A 32 6.23 5.83 -1.76
CA PRO A 32 5.67 5.38 -3.02
C PRO A 32 4.84 6.56 -3.55
N THR A 33 5.35 7.24 -4.57
CA THR A 33 4.66 8.34 -5.25
C THR A 33 3.55 7.82 -6.17
N GLN A 34 3.33 6.51 -6.18
CA GLN A 34 2.20 5.90 -6.88
C GLN A 34 1.07 5.78 -5.88
N GLY A 35 0.21 6.81 -5.87
CA GLY A 35 -1.12 6.68 -5.30
C GLY A 35 -1.77 5.38 -5.80
N LEU A 36 -2.61 4.79 -4.98
CA LEU A 36 -3.27 3.53 -5.25
C LEU A 36 -4.22 3.71 -6.45
N VAL A 37 -3.72 3.53 -7.68
CA VAL A 37 -4.50 3.76 -8.90
C VAL A 37 -5.40 2.56 -9.13
N ILE A 38 -6.71 2.76 -8.96
CA ILE A 38 -7.73 1.81 -9.44
C ILE A 38 -7.77 1.95 -10.96
N PRO A 39 -7.44 0.90 -11.74
CA PRO A 39 -7.56 0.96 -13.19
C PRO A 39 -9.01 1.20 -13.58
N PRO A 40 -9.32 2.08 -14.55
CA PRO A 40 -10.70 2.25 -15.01
C PRO A 40 -11.20 0.99 -15.74
N HIS A 41 -12.52 0.78 -15.77
CA HIS A 41 -13.11 -0.28 -16.57
C HIS A 41 -13.10 0.08 -18.06
N ASN A 42 -12.95 -0.92 -18.93
CA ASN A 42 -13.02 -0.75 -20.39
C ASN A 42 -14.39 -1.19 -20.98
N CYS A 43 -15.41 -1.34 -20.13
CA CYS A 43 -16.75 -1.76 -20.56
C CYS A 43 -17.43 -0.65 -21.37
N VAL A 44 -17.91 -0.98 -22.57
CA VAL A 44 -18.60 -0.05 -23.46
C VAL A 44 -20.10 -0.30 -23.38
N ALA A 45 -20.86 0.74 -23.02
CA ALA A 45 -22.31 0.66 -23.00
C ALA A 45 -22.88 0.65 -24.43
N PRO A 46 -23.77 -0.28 -24.79
CA PRO A 46 -24.40 -0.27 -26.10
C PRO A 46 -25.39 0.90 -26.22
N GLU A 47 -25.54 1.43 -27.43
CA GLU A 47 -26.51 2.48 -27.72
C GLU A 47 -27.93 1.91 -27.75
N TYR A 48 -28.85 2.57 -27.05
CA TYR A 48 -30.25 2.15 -27.02
C TYR A 48 -30.91 2.36 -28.40
N PRO A 49 -31.62 1.37 -28.95
CA PRO A 49 -32.26 1.51 -30.26
C PRO A 49 -33.35 2.58 -30.22
N THR A 50 -33.09 3.74 -30.81
CA THR A 50 -34.08 4.83 -30.95
C THR A 50 -34.86 4.71 -32.25
N ARG A 51 -36.12 5.13 -32.21
CA ARG A 51 -37.09 4.94 -33.31
C ARG A 51 -36.76 5.73 -34.59
N SER A 52 -35.90 6.76 -34.51
CA SER A 52 -35.48 7.59 -35.65
C SER A 52 -34.52 6.88 -36.61
N GLY A 53 -33.76 5.87 -36.16
CA GLY A 53 -32.83 5.12 -37.02
C GLY A 53 -33.46 3.91 -37.73
N SER A 54 -34.63 3.46 -37.27
CA SER A 54 -35.28 2.21 -37.67
C SER A 54 -36.65 2.47 -38.30
N GLN A 55 -36.68 3.26 -39.39
CA GLN A 55 -37.90 3.80 -40.00
C GLN A 55 -38.82 2.74 -40.67
N LYS A 56 -38.48 1.45 -40.65
CA LYS A 56 -39.36 0.36 -41.13
C LYS A 56 -39.70 -0.59 -39.97
N ARG A 57 -40.87 -0.35 -39.36
CA ARG A 57 -41.44 -1.22 -38.32
C ARG A 57 -41.61 -2.64 -38.84
N GLY A 58 -41.10 -3.60 -38.08
CA GLY A 58 -41.18 -5.02 -38.35
C GLY A 58 -39.88 -5.69 -37.94
N GLU A 59 -39.09 -6.15 -38.89
CA GLU A 59 -37.97 -7.05 -38.64
C GLU A 59 -36.64 -6.34 -38.37
N ALA A 60 -36.37 -5.21 -39.04
CA ALA A 60 -35.10 -4.49 -38.89
C ALA A 60 -34.92 -3.95 -37.47
N TYR A 61 -35.98 -3.36 -36.90
CA TYR A 61 -35.97 -2.90 -35.51
C TYR A 61 -35.81 -4.05 -34.52
N ASN A 62 -36.52 -5.17 -34.74
CA ASN A 62 -36.40 -6.35 -33.87
C ASN A 62 -34.96 -6.88 -33.84
N ARG A 63 -34.28 -6.95 -35.00
CA ARG A 63 -32.86 -7.32 -35.05
C ARG A 63 -31.94 -6.35 -34.30
N THR A 64 -32.21 -5.04 -34.36
CA THR A 64 -31.45 -4.05 -33.59
C THR A 64 -31.69 -4.21 -32.09
N VAL A 65 -32.92 -4.47 -31.66
CA VAL A 65 -33.25 -4.74 -30.25
C VAL A 65 -32.60 -6.03 -29.75
N GLU A 66 -32.60 -7.09 -30.55
CA GLU A 66 -31.91 -8.34 -30.21
C GLU A 66 -30.40 -8.17 -30.06
N ALA A 67 -29.77 -7.40 -30.98
CA ALA A 67 -28.37 -7.04 -30.87
C ALA A 67 -28.10 -6.23 -29.59
N PHE A 68 -28.89 -5.19 -29.34
CA PHE A 68 -28.80 -4.41 -28.11
C PHE A 68 -28.91 -5.26 -26.85
N ASN A 69 -29.88 -6.18 -26.76
CA ASN A 69 -30.07 -7.03 -25.58
C ASN A 69 -28.85 -7.93 -25.31
N ARG A 70 -28.25 -8.49 -26.36
CA ARG A 70 -27.02 -9.28 -26.25
C ARG A 70 -25.86 -8.41 -25.78
N ASP A 71 -25.67 -7.26 -26.39
CA ASP A 71 -24.56 -6.36 -26.06
C ASP A 71 -24.73 -5.76 -24.66
N TYR A 72 -25.97 -5.51 -24.23
CA TYR A 72 -26.31 -5.04 -22.90
C TYR A 72 -26.00 -6.09 -21.83
N LYS A 73 -26.28 -7.36 -22.13
CA LYS A 73 -25.88 -8.47 -21.26
C LYS A 73 -24.35 -8.57 -21.15
N ALA A 74 -23.64 -8.48 -22.28
CA ALA A 74 -22.17 -8.51 -22.30
C ALA A 74 -21.57 -7.33 -21.52
N TYR A 75 -22.13 -6.13 -21.67
CA TYR A 75 -21.76 -4.96 -20.87
C TYR A 75 -21.95 -5.21 -19.37
N GLY A 76 -23.11 -5.73 -18.96
CA GLY A 76 -23.38 -6.06 -17.56
C GLY A 76 -22.45 -7.14 -16.99
N GLU A 77 -22.04 -8.12 -17.79
CA GLU A 77 -21.02 -9.10 -17.41
C GLU A 77 -19.63 -8.47 -17.26
N CYS A 78 -19.24 -7.59 -18.18
CA CYS A 78 -17.99 -6.85 -18.09
C CYS A 78 -17.90 -6.01 -16.80
N VAL A 79 -18.95 -5.23 -16.51
CA VAL A 79 -18.98 -4.36 -15.32
C VAL A 79 -18.92 -5.20 -14.04
N ARG A 80 -19.66 -6.31 -13.97
CA ARG A 80 -19.60 -7.22 -12.81
C ARG A 80 -18.20 -7.78 -12.59
N LYS A 81 -17.56 -8.27 -13.66
CA LYS A 81 -16.19 -8.78 -13.59
C LYS A 81 -15.23 -7.72 -13.04
N TYR A 82 -15.30 -6.50 -13.55
CA TYR A 82 -14.48 -5.38 -13.07
C TYR A 82 -14.69 -5.11 -11.57
N VAL A 83 -15.95 -5.09 -11.12
CA VAL A 83 -16.28 -4.87 -9.71
C VAL A 83 -15.70 -5.98 -8.82
N ASP A 84 -15.80 -7.25 -9.26
CA ASP A 84 -15.31 -8.39 -8.47
C ASP A 84 -13.77 -8.43 -8.42
N GLU A 85 -13.09 -8.11 -9.51
CA GLU A 85 -11.64 -7.93 -9.55
C GLU A 85 -11.20 -6.79 -8.62
N THR A 86 -11.89 -5.65 -8.67
CA THR A 86 -11.59 -4.49 -7.81
C THR A 86 -11.78 -4.81 -6.33
N LYS A 87 -12.85 -5.53 -5.96
CA LYS A 87 -13.07 -5.98 -4.58
C LYS A 87 -11.95 -6.87 -4.08
N THR A 88 -11.48 -7.79 -4.92
CA THR A 88 -10.38 -8.70 -4.59
C THR A 88 -9.10 -7.92 -4.33
N TRP A 89 -8.81 -6.93 -5.18
CA TRP A 89 -7.64 -6.07 -5.00
C TRP A 89 -7.70 -5.25 -3.71
N ILE A 90 -8.84 -4.60 -3.42
CA ILE A 90 -9.04 -3.85 -2.17
C ILE A 90 -8.88 -4.76 -0.95
N LYS A 91 -9.43 -5.97 -0.99
CA LYS A 91 -9.30 -6.94 0.09
C LYS A 91 -7.82 -7.27 0.36
N ASN A 92 -7.05 -7.56 -0.69
CA ASN A 92 -5.62 -7.88 -0.52
C ASN A 92 -4.84 -6.72 0.10
N ILE A 93 -5.18 -5.48 -0.25
CA ILE A 93 -4.56 -4.29 0.36
C ILE A 93 -4.95 -4.14 1.83
N ALA A 94 -6.23 -4.36 2.16
CA ALA A 94 -6.71 -4.31 3.53
C ALA A 94 -6.01 -5.39 4.39
N ASP A 95 -5.91 -6.62 3.87
CA ASP A 95 -5.23 -7.73 4.55
C ASP A 95 -3.75 -7.41 4.79
N ALA A 96 -3.05 -6.84 3.80
CA ALA A 96 -1.66 -6.40 3.96
C ALA A 96 -1.52 -5.27 4.99
N SER A 97 -2.46 -4.32 5.00
CA SER A 97 -2.46 -3.19 5.95
C SER A 97 -2.69 -3.68 7.37
N ASN A 98 -3.64 -4.59 7.58
CA ASN A 98 -3.92 -5.18 8.88
C ASN A 98 -2.72 -5.97 9.42
N LYS A 99 -2.05 -6.74 8.56
CA LYS A 99 -0.83 -7.46 8.95
C LYS A 99 0.26 -6.52 9.46
N ALA A 100 0.47 -5.38 8.81
CA ALA A 100 1.44 -4.38 9.26
C ALA A 100 1.06 -3.77 10.63
N ILE A 101 -0.23 -3.55 10.87
CA ILE A 101 -0.74 -3.10 12.18
C ILE A 101 -0.49 -4.16 13.25
N ASP A 102 -0.75 -5.43 12.95
CA ASP A 102 -0.51 -6.54 13.89
C ASP A 102 0.97 -6.68 14.25
N GLU A 103 1.86 -6.54 13.27
CA GLU A 103 3.32 -6.53 13.49
C GLU A 103 3.74 -5.36 14.40
N PHE A 104 3.21 -4.16 14.16
CA PHE A 104 3.49 -3.00 15.00
C PHE A 104 2.96 -3.14 16.43
N ASN A 105 1.75 -3.65 16.59
CA ASN A 105 1.16 -3.90 17.91
C ASN A 105 1.98 -4.93 18.70
N LYS A 106 2.38 -6.02 18.04
CA LYS A 106 3.24 -7.04 18.66
C LYS A 106 4.58 -6.44 19.11
N PHE A 107 5.22 -5.63 18.26
CA PHE A 107 6.46 -4.94 18.63
C PHE A 107 6.29 -4.05 19.87
N ASN A 108 5.20 -3.29 19.95
CA ASN A 108 4.95 -2.42 21.11
C ASN A 108 4.73 -3.21 22.40
N GLU A 109 4.02 -4.33 22.35
CA GLU A 109 3.87 -5.21 23.51
C GLU A 109 5.22 -5.80 23.96
N GLU A 110 6.08 -6.22 23.02
CA GLU A 110 7.43 -6.69 23.33
C GLU A 110 8.29 -5.59 23.98
N VAL A 111 8.23 -4.35 23.48
CA VAL A 111 8.93 -3.21 24.08
C VAL A 111 8.40 -2.90 25.47
N LYS A 112 7.07 -2.88 25.65
CA LYS A 112 6.44 -2.64 26.96
C LYS A 112 6.90 -3.67 27.99
N LYS A 113 6.92 -4.96 27.61
CA LYS A 113 7.40 -6.06 28.48
C LYS A 113 8.84 -5.84 28.94
N LYS A 114 9.74 -5.45 28.04
CA LYS A 114 11.14 -5.14 28.39
C LYS A 114 11.27 -3.95 29.34
N VAL A 115 10.48 -2.90 29.12
CA VAL A 115 10.46 -1.72 30.00
C VAL A 115 9.94 -2.06 31.40
N GLU A 116 9.03 -3.03 31.52
CA GLU A 116 8.56 -3.54 32.81
C GLU A 116 9.64 -4.42 33.48
N GLU A 117 10.29 -5.32 32.72
CA GLU A 117 11.40 -6.16 33.22
C GLU A 117 12.60 -5.34 33.71
N ASP A 118 12.93 -4.21 33.06
CA ASP A 118 14.03 -3.33 33.46
C ASP A 118 13.72 -2.49 34.73
N LYS A 119 12.47 -2.50 35.22
CA LYS A 119 12.06 -1.74 36.42
C LYS A 119 12.09 -2.56 37.71
N ASP A 120 12.19 -3.89 37.60
CA ASP A 120 12.26 -4.84 38.71
C ASP A 120 13.72 -5.15 39.11
#